data_AF-A0A2M7BP46-F1
#
_entry.id   AF-A0A2M7BP46-F1
#
_cell.length_a   1.000
_cell.length_b   1.000
_cell.length_c   1.000
_cell.angle_alpha   90.00
_cell.angle_beta   90.00
_cell.angle_gamma   90.00
#
_symmetry.space_group_name_H-M   'P 1'
#
loop_
_entity.id
_entity.type
_entity.pdbx_description
1 polymer ?
#
loop_
_entity_poly.entity_id
_entity_poly.type
_entity_poly.pdbx_seq_one_letter_code
_entity_poly.pdbx_strand_id
1 'polypeptide(L)'
;MPAGKPVTGINTDIGYMTQDDNLLPWRTLRDNVEVALEFQGVPASKRHERAAEYIAKVGLSGFENHYPHELSGGMRKQIDAFHLSAPTPYLAQRQGFGEVIIKASAGDVPELDNFLYTGVAVSKEYAEKNPDLVKRWAKAVSKANVLLRKDEAAALKYLKKYFPRMPDDVMALAMKEILPALSADGTMNEQMMQKHLDFLKDTKQVDSTPSGKEGVLWTNAYIK
;
A
#
# COMPACT_ATOMS: atom_id res chain seq x y z
N MET A 1 -13.53 -6.35 12.47
CA MET A 1 -13.22 -7.18 11.28
C MET A 1 -14.55 -7.61 10.71
N PRO A 2 -14.96 -7.21 9.49
CA PRO A 2 -16.21 -7.71 8.95
C PRO A 2 -16.03 -9.22 8.71
N ALA A 3 -16.97 -10.00 9.22
CA ALA A 3 -17.03 -11.44 8.99
C ALA A 3 -16.96 -11.69 7.48
N GLY A 4 -15.96 -12.46 7.04
CA GLY A 4 -15.78 -12.78 5.63
C GLY A 4 -17.06 -13.35 5.05
N LYS A 5 -17.50 -12.82 3.90
CA LYS A 5 -18.63 -13.38 3.17
C LYS A 5 -18.31 -14.84 2.85
N PRO A 6 -19.27 -15.78 3.02
CA PRO A 6 -19.09 -17.16 2.59
C PRO A 6 -18.64 -17.18 1.12
N VAL A 7 -17.59 -17.95 0.80
CA VAL A 7 -17.16 -18.15 -0.58
C VAL A 7 -18.22 -19.00 -1.28
N THR A 8 -19.09 -18.36 -2.05
CA THR A 8 -20.20 -19.01 -2.76
C THR A 8 -19.84 -19.49 -4.17
N GLY A 9 -18.59 -19.28 -4.60
CA GLY A 9 -18.11 -19.65 -5.92
C GLY A 9 -16.63 -19.31 -6.13
N ILE A 10 -16.13 -19.49 -7.36
CA ILE A 10 -14.77 -19.11 -7.75
C ILE A 10 -14.64 -17.58 -7.68
N ASN A 11 -13.68 -17.08 -6.91
CA ASN A 11 -13.40 -15.65 -6.82
C ASN A 11 -12.59 -15.20 -8.05
N THR A 12 -13.18 -14.37 -8.89
CA THR A 12 -12.54 -13.81 -10.10
C THR A 12 -11.95 -12.41 -9.89
N ASP A 13 -12.07 -11.86 -8.68
CA ASP A 13 -11.62 -10.50 -8.34
C ASP A 13 -10.18 -10.46 -7.82
N ILE A 14 -9.53 -11.61 -7.64
CA ILE A 14 -8.17 -11.72 -7.11
C ILE A 14 -7.24 -12.35 -8.17
N GLY A 15 -6.16 -11.65 -8.50
CA GLY A 15 -5.02 -12.20 -9.23
C GLY A 15 -3.91 -12.63 -8.26
N TYR A 16 -3.24 -13.75 -8.53
CA TYR A 16 -2.12 -14.26 -7.74
C TYR A 16 -0.86 -14.37 -8.63
N MET A 17 0.28 -13.90 -8.13
CA MET A 17 1.57 -13.97 -8.81
C MET A 17 2.53 -14.82 -7.98
N THR A 18 3.09 -15.87 -8.59
CA THR A 18 4.08 -16.77 -7.97
C THR A 18 5.50 -16.29 -8.20
N GLN A 19 6.47 -16.90 -7.50
CA GLN A 19 7.90 -16.68 -7.79
C GLN A 19 8.32 -17.21 -9.18
N ASP A 20 7.68 -18.27 -9.67
CA ASP A 20 7.88 -18.78 -11.04
C ASP A 20 7.05 -17.98 -12.06
N ASP A 21 7.53 -17.89 -13.31
CA ASP A 21 6.91 -17.05 -14.34
C ASP A 21 5.50 -17.52 -14.77
N ASN A 22 5.14 -18.77 -14.48
CA ASN A 22 3.86 -19.42 -14.79
C ASN A 22 3.37 -19.21 -16.24
N LEU A 23 4.27 -18.90 -17.17
CA LEU A 23 3.91 -18.80 -18.58
C LEU A 23 3.66 -20.22 -19.10
N LEU A 24 2.54 -20.41 -19.78
CA LEU A 24 2.23 -21.62 -20.52
C LEU A 24 3.26 -21.78 -21.65
N PRO A 25 4.15 -22.78 -21.59
CA PRO A 25 5.33 -22.85 -22.46
C PRO A 25 5.00 -23.12 -23.93
N TRP A 26 3.80 -23.63 -24.21
CA TRP A 26 3.28 -23.90 -25.55
C TRP A 26 2.47 -22.74 -26.16
N ARG A 27 2.40 -21.59 -25.47
CA ARG A 27 1.67 -20.40 -25.92
C ARG A 27 2.62 -19.25 -26.17
N THR A 28 2.28 -18.37 -27.10
CA THR A 28 3.07 -17.13 -27.32
C THR A 28 2.90 -16.15 -26.15
N LEU A 29 3.70 -15.10 -26.10
CA LEU A 29 3.57 -14.01 -25.11
C LEU A 29 2.14 -13.45 -25.12
N ARG A 30 1.61 -13.14 -26.31
CA ARG A 30 0.22 -12.68 -26.46
C ARG A 30 -0.77 -13.70 -25.92
N ASP A 31 -0.65 -14.96 -26.31
CA ASP A 31 -1.62 -15.99 -25.89
C ASP A 31 -1.55 -16.29 -24.38
N ASN A 32 -0.40 -16.04 -23.75
CA ASN A 32 -0.23 -16.07 -22.30
C ASN A 32 -0.93 -14.89 -21.63
N VAL A 33 -0.77 -13.67 -22.14
CA VAL A 33 -1.45 -12.46 -21.64
C VAL A 33 -2.97 -12.56 -21.80
N GLU A 34 -3.44 -13.22 -22.87
CA GLU A 34 -4.87 -13.38 -23.14
C GLU A 34 -5.56 -14.46 -22.31
N VAL A 35 -4.81 -15.39 -21.69
CA VAL A 35 -5.38 -16.62 -21.10
C VAL A 35 -6.47 -16.33 -20.06
N ALA A 36 -6.27 -15.29 -19.24
CA ALA A 36 -7.25 -14.90 -18.22
C ALA A 36 -8.54 -14.37 -18.87
N LEU A 37 -8.42 -13.57 -19.93
CA LEU A 37 -9.57 -13.04 -20.67
C LEU A 37 -10.27 -14.13 -21.48
N GLU A 38 -9.53 -15.13 -21.96
CA GLU A 38 -10.08 -16.32 -22.64
C GLU A 38 -10.95 -17.13 -21.68
N PHE A 39 -10.48 -17.41 -20.46
CA PHE A 39 -11.26 -18.08 -19.43
C PHE A 39 -12.48 -17.30 -18.97
N GLN A 40 -12.44 -15.96 -19.08
CA GLN A 40 -13.59 -15.08 -18.85
C GLN A 40 -14.56 -15.01 -20.04
N GLY A 41 -14.29 -15.72 -21.14
CA GLY A 41 -15.15 -15.71 -22.34
C GLY A 41 -15.11 -14.41 -23.14
N VAL A 42 -14.10 -13.55 -22.94
CA VAL A 42 -13.96 -12.30 -23.69
C VAL A 42 -13.66 -12.62 -25.16
N PRO A 43 -14.34 -11.99 -26.15
CA PRO A 43 -14.10 -12.26 -27.57
C PRO A 43 -12.65 -11.99 -28.00
N ALA A 44 -12.14 -12.81 -28.93
CA ALA A 44 -10.73 -12.77 -29.36
C ALA A 44 -10.24 -11.37 -29.76
N SER A 45 -11.01 -10.61 -30.54
CA SER A 45 -10.64 -9.25 -30.94
C SER A 45 -10.36 -8.32 -29.76
N LYS A 46 -11.20 -8.37 -28.72
CA LYS A 46 -11.02 -7.57 -27.49
C LYS A 46 -9.86 -8.06 -26.64
N ARG A 47 -9.56 -9.36 -26.67
CA ARG A 47 -8.39 -9.90 -25.97
C ARG A 47 -7.10 -9.46 -26.64
N HIS A 48 -7.03 -9.53 -27.97
CA HIS A 48 -5.88 -9.07 -28.75
C HIS A 48 -5.59 -7.58 -28.50
N GLU A 49 -6.62 -6.74 -28.51
CA GLU A 49 -6.50 -5.30 -28.21
C GLU A 49 -5.92 -5.07 -26.80
N ARG A 50 -6.52 -5.69 -25.78
CA ARG A 50 -6.05 -5.57 -24.39
C ARG A 50 -4.64 -6.14 -24.18
N ALA A 51 -4.35 -7.27 -24.82
CA ALA A 51 -3.03 -7.89 -24.73
C ALA A 51 -1.96 -6.99 -25.36
N ALA A 52 -2.25 -6.36 -26.50
CA ALA A 52 -1.35 -5.40 -27.13
C ALA A 52 -1.08 -4.19 -26.20
N GLU A 53 -2.12 -3.65 -25.56
CA GLU A 53 -1.94 -2.56 -24.58
C GLU A 53 -1.06 -2.98 -23.40
N TYR A 54 -1.31 -4.16 -22.82
CA TYR A 54 -0.51 -4.64 -21.69
C TYR A 54 0.93 -4.91 -22.09
N ILE A 55 1.16 -5.59 -23.22
CA ILE A 55 2.50 -5.86 -23.76
C ILE A 55 3.28 -4.55 -24.00
N ALA A 56 2.61 -3.51 -24.51
CA ALA A 56 3.23 -2.20 -24.69
C ALA A 56 3.57 -1.51 -23.36
N LYS A 57 2.66 -1.52 -22.37
CA LYS A 57 2.90 -0.92 -21.04
C LYS A 57 4.11 -1.52 -20.33
N VAL A 58 4.39 -2.78 -20.60
CA VAL A 58 5.47 -3.53 -19.99
C VAL A 58 6.73 -3.58 -20.88
N GLY A 59 6.77 -2.78 -21.97
CA GLY A 59 7.95 -2.62 -22.81
C GLY A 59 8.31 -3.82 -23.69
N LEU A 60 7.35 -4.70 -23.99
CA LEU A 60 7.57 -5.92 -24.78
C LEU A 60 6.95 -5.86 -26.20
N SER A 61 6.64 -4.67 -26.70
CA SER A 61 6.19 -4.50 -28.09
C SER A 61 7.20 -5.12 -29.07
N GLY A 62 6.71 -5.90 -30.04
CA GLY A 62 7.51 -6.66 -30.99
C GLY A 62 7.81 -8.11 -30.58
N PHE A 63 7.50 -8.50 -29.34
CA PHE A 63 7.68 -9.87 -28.84
C PHE A 63 6.39 -10.68 -28.76
N GLU A 64 5.27 -10.18 -29.30
CA GLU A 64 3.92 -10.73 -29.11
C GLU A 64 3.81 -12.21 -29.51
N ASN A 65 4.52 -12.60 -30.57
CA ASN A 65 4.48 -13.95 -31.14
C ASN A 65 5.59 -14.87 -30.62
N HIS A 66 6.45 -14.41 -29.70
CA HIS A 66 7.52 -15.23 -29.14
C HIS A 66 6.98 -16.16 -28.06
N TYR A 67 7.49 -17.37 -28.02
CA TYR A 67 7.24 -18.33 -26.95
C TYR A 67 8.12 -18.03 -25.72
N PRO A 68 7.74 -18.48 -24.51
CA PRO A 68 8.49 -18.19 -23.28
C PRO A 68 9.98 -18.54 -23.34
N HIS A 69 10.35 -19.62 -24.04
CA HIS A 69 11.74 -20.03 -24.18
C HIS A 69 12.57 -19.11 -25.09
N GLU A 70 11.93 -18.27 -25.90
CA GLU A 70 12.56 -17.26 -26.76
C GLU A 70 12.70 -15.90 -26.06
N LEU A 71 12.06 -15.73 -24.91
CA LEU A 71 12.14 -14.53 -24.08
C LEU A 71 13.32 -14.62 -23.09
N SER A 72 13.95 -13.49 -22.76
CA SER A 72 14.92 -13.45 -21.66
C SER A 72 14.22 -13.69 -20.31
N GLY A 73 14.99 -14.06 -19.28
CA GLY A 73 14.45 -14.21 -17.92
C GLY A 73 13.72 -12.96 -17.41
N GLY A 74 14.25 -11.76 -17.69
CA GLY A 74 13.61 -10.49 -17.36
C GLY A 74 12.40 -10.15 -18.24
N MET A 75 12.35 -10.66 -19.47
CA MET A 75 11.14 -10.53 -20.31
C MET A 75 10.02 -11.46 -19.84
N ARG A 76 10.37 -12.65 -19.33
CA ARG A 76 9.42 -13.56 -18.67
C ARG A 76 9.00 -13.06 -17.29
N LYS A 77 9.93 -12.44 -16.56
CA LYS A 77 9.76 -11.86 -15.23
C LYS A 77 10.06 -10.37 -15.31
N GLN A 78 9.06 -9.61 -15.73
CA GLN A 78 9.10 -8.16 -15.91
C GLN A 78 9.82 -7.40 -14.78
N ILE A 79 9.58 -7.83 -13.53
CA ILE A 79 10.28 -7.30 -12.37
C ILE A 79 10.31 -8.34 -11.25
N ASP A 80 11.44 -8.43 -10.54
CA ASP A 80 11.58 -9.16 -9.26
C ASP A 80 11.55 -8.14 -8.12
N ALA A 81 10.34 -7.72 -7.74
CA ALA A 81 10.11 -6.68 -6.73
C ALA A 81 9.26 -7.20 -5.57
N PHE A 82 9.57 -6.72 -4.36
CA PHE A 82 8.86 -7.05 -3.14
C PHE A 82 8.35 -5.78 -2.46
N HIS A 83 7.09 -5.80 -2.04
CA HIS A 83 6.53 -4.72 -1.22
C HIS A 83 6.86 -5.01 0.25
N LEU A 84 7.61 -4.11 0.88
CA LEU A 84 8.01 -4.21 2.28
C LEU A 84 7.75 -2.87 2.98
N SER A 85 7.31 -2.91 4.24
CA SER A 85 7.22 -1.70 5.07
C SER A 85 8.57 -1.38 5.72
N ALA A 86 8.83 -0.09 5.91
CA ALA A 86 9.99 0.38 6.64
C ALA A 86 10.05 -0.22 8.06
N PRO A 87 11.24 -0.57 8.58
CA PRO A 87 12.57 -0.27 8.04
C PRO A 87 13.11 -1.30 7.03
N THR A 88 12.34 -2.33 6.68
CA THR A 88 12.81 -3.52 5.97
C THR A 88 13.43 -3.27 4.59
N PRO A 89 12.85 -2.44 3.69
CA PRO A 89 13.48 -2.13 2.40
C PRO A 89 14.89 -1.53 2.55
N TYR A 90 15.07 -0.62 3.51
CA TYR A 90 16.35 0.03 3.76
C TYR A 90 17.38 -0.93 4.35
N LEU A 91 16.94 -1.88 5.16
CA LEU A 91 17.81 -2.96 5.66
C LEU A 91 18.25 -3.88 4.51
N ALA A 92 17.32 -4.26 3.63
CA ALA A 92 17.62 -5.09 2.45
C ALA A 92 18.60 -4.38 1.51
N GLN A 93 18.41 -3.09 1.26
CA GLN A 93 19.32 -2.27 0.45
C GLN A 93 20.71 -2.17 1.08
N ARG A 94 20.78 -1.88 2.38
CA ARG A 94 22.06 -1.84 3.09
C ARG A 94 22.83 -3.17 3.02
N GLN A 95 22.11 -4.30 3.03
CA GLN A 95 22.72 -5.63 2.94
C GLN A 95 23.03 -6.06 1.50
N GLY A 96 22.71 -5.23 0.49
CA GLY A 96 22.93 -5.55 -0.92
C GLY A 96 21.94 -6.59 -1.49
N PHE A 97 20.82 -6.83 -0.81
CA PHE A 97 19.80 -7.80 -1.25
C PHE A 97 18.90 -7.25 -2.36
N GLY A 98 18.67 -5.93 -2.40
CA GLY A 98 17.83 -5.29 -3.41
C GLY A 98 17.94 -3.77 -3.35
N GLU A 99 17.32 -3.07 -4.29
CA GLU A 99 17.33 -1.59 -4.35
C GLU A 99 15.94 -1.03 -4.03
N VAL A 100 15.87 0.05 -3.25
CA VAL A 100 14.59 0.75 -3.01
C VAL A 100 14.26 1.62 -4.21
N ILE A 101 13.27 1.18 -5.00
CA ILE A 101 12.87 1.84 -6.25
C ILE A 101 11.61 2.72 -6.14
N ILE A 102 10.82 2.56 -5.05
CA ILE A 102 9.63 3.37 -4.77
C ILE A 102 9.57 3.64 -3.26
N LYS A 103 9.49 4.92 -2.88
CA LYS A 103 9.32 5.37 -1.50
C LYS A 103 7.91 5.94 -1.30
N ALA A 104 6.93 5.04 -1.22
CA ALA A 104 5.51 5.44 -1.16
C ALA A 104 5.20 6.44 -0.03
N SER A 105 5.78 6.26 1.17
CA SER A 105 5.58 7.16 2.32
C SER A 105 6.34 8.50 2.20
N ALA A 106 7.28 8.60 1.27
CA ALA A 106 8.08 9.80 1.02
C ALA A 106 7.53 10.65 -0.14
N GLY A 107 6.37 10.28 -0.70
CA GLY A 107 5.70 11.04 -1.73
C GLY A 107 5.97 10.60 -3.17
N ASP A 108 6.71 9.51 -3.40
CA ASP A 108 6.95 8.97 -4.76
C ASP A 108 5.66 8.49 -5.44
N VAL A 109 4.58 8.30 -4.68
CA VAL A 109 3.24 7.96 -5.16
C VAL A 109 2.30 9.09 -4.78
N PRO A 110 2.02 10.07 -5.68
CA PRO A 110 1.20 11.23 -5.38
C PRO A 110 -0.21 10.89 -4.86
N GLU A 111 -0.78 9.77 -5.28
CA GLU A 111 -2.07 9.25 -4.81
C GLU A 111 -2.03 8.86 -3.33
N LEU A 112 -0.85 8.57 -2.79
CA LEU A 112 -0.62 8.24 -1.39
C LEU A 112 -0.03 9.41 -0.58
N ASP A 113 0.20 10.56 -1.21
CA ASP A 113 0.60 11.77 -0.49
C ASP A 113 -0.49 12.23 0.49
N ASN A 114 -0.11 12.63 1.71
CA ASN A 114 -1.04 13.04 2.77
C ASN A 114 -2.20 12.04 2.99
N PHE A 115 -1.95 10.74 2.76
CA PHE A 115 -2.92 9.67 2.90
C PHE A 115 -3.03 9.23 4.37
N LEU A 116 -4.23 8.86 4.82
CA LEU A 116 -4.41 8.31 6.16
C LEU A 116 -3.77 6.92 6.26
N TYR A 117 -2.50 6.85 6.63
CA TYR A 117 -1.74 5.60 6.73
C TYR A 117 -2.09 4.80 7.99
N THR A 118 -2.28 5.49 9.11
CA THR A 118 -2.65 4.89 10.40
C THR A 118 -3.66 5.78 11.13
N GLY A 119 -4.74 5.17 11.60
CA GLY A 119 -5.74 5.79 12.47
C GLY A 119 -6.00 4.94 13.71
N VAL A 120 -6.33 5.58 14.83
CA VAL A 120 -6.75 4.89 16.05
C VAL A 120 -8.24 5.11 16.25
N ALA A 121 -8.99 4.01 16.37
CA ALA A 121 -10.42 4.04 16.60
C ALA A 121 -10.77 3.56 18.02
N VAL A 122 -11.76 4.21 18.62
CA VAL A 122 -12.44 3.77 19.83
C VAL A 122 -13.94 3.71 19.52
N SER A 123 -14.69 2.81 20.17
CA SER A 123 -16.13 2.76 19.93
C SER A 123 -16.80 4.05 20.42
N LYS A 124 -17.81 4.50 19.67
CA LYS A 124 -18.58 5.72 19.98
C LYS A 124 -19.17 5.67 21.39
N GLU A 125 -19.80 4.56 21.74
CA GLU A 125 -20.38 4.34 23.07
C GLU A 125 -19.32 4.45 24.19
N TYR A 126 -18.13 3.90 23.99
CA TYR A 126 -17.07 4.00 25.00
C TYR A 126 -16.55 5.43 25.12
N ALA A 127 -16.37 6.13 24.01
CA ALA A 127 -15.90 7.50 23.99
C ALA A 127 -16.90 8.49 24.62
N GLU A 128 -18.20 8.25 24.46
CA GLU A 128 -19.26 9.01 25.12
C GLU A 128 -19.31 8.73 26.63
N LYS A 129 -19.09 7.49 27.06
CA LYS A 129 -19.04 7.13 28.49
C LYS A 129 -17.74 7.56 29.19
N ASN A 130 -16.64 7.68 28.45
CA ASN A 130 -15.30 7.94 29.00
C ASN A 130 -14.57 9.11 28.32
N PRO A 131 -15.19 10.29 28.15
CA PRO A 131 -14.66 11.36 27.31
C PRO A 131 -13.31 11.89 27.80
N ASP A 132 -13.13 12.02 29.12
CA ASP A 132 -11.88 12.51 29.70
C ASP A 132 -10.72 11.54 29.52
N LEU A 133 -10.97 10.23 29.63
CA LEU A 133 -9.93 9.23 29.44
C LEU A 133 -9.48 9.18 27.98
N VAL A 134 -10.43 9.17 27.05
CA VAL A 134 -10.12 9.21 25.61
C VAL A 134 -9.36 10.47 25.27
N LYS A 135 -9.77 11.64 25.80
CA LYS A 135 -9.08 12.91 25.61
C LYS A 135 -7.65 12.89 26.16
N ARG A 136 -7.43 12.38 27.38
CA ARG A 136 -6.09 12.27 27.97
C ARG A 136 -5.19 11.36 27.13
N TRP A 137 -5.71 10.20 26.69
CA TRP A 137 -4.96 9.25 25.88
C TRP A 137 -4.60 9.85 24.50
N ALA A 138 -5.57 10.45 23.81
CA ALA A 138 -5.36 11.09 22.52
C ALA A 138 -4.33 12.22 22.60
N LYS A 139 -4.40 13.07 23.65
CA LYS A 139 -3.39 14.11 23.91
C LYS A 139 -2.00 13.54 24.20
N ALA A 140 -1.91 12.39 24.89
CA ALA A 140 -0.62 11.75 25.14
C ALA A 140 0.02 11.23 23.84
N VAL A 141 -0.77 10.60 22.96
CA VAL A 141 -0.32 10.14 21.64
C VAL A 141 0.07 11.31 20.74
N SER A 142 -0.75 12.38 20.71
CA SER A 142 -0.43 13.62 19.99
C SER A 142 0.91 14.20 20.42
N LYS A 143 1.17 14.32 21.74
CA LYS A 143 2.46 14.77 22.26
C LYS A 143 3.62 13.85 21.88
N ALA A 144 3.40 12.52 21.86
CA ALA A 144 4.41 11.57 21.41
C ALA A 144 4.75 11.79 19.93
N ASN A 145 3.76 12.03 19.06
CA ASN A 145 3.97 12.34 17.65
C ASN A 145 4.76 13.63 17.43
N VAL A 146 4.51 14.67 18.24
CA VAL A 146 5.30 15.91 18.21
C VAL A 146 6.73 15.64 18.67
N LEU A 147 6.93 14.85 19.73
CA LEU A 147 8.28 14.49 20.21
C LEU A 147 9.08 13.74 19.16
N LEU A 148 8.46 12.79 18.44
CA LEU A 148 9.10 12.04 17.35
C LEU A 148 9.74 12.94 16.29
N ARG A 149 9.18 14.14 16.06
CA ARG A 149 9.68 15.11 15.07
C ARG A 149 10.64 16.13 15.64
N LYS A 150 10.45 16.50 16.90
CA LYS A 150 11.23 17.56 17.55
C LYS A 150 12.60 17.08 18.03
N ASP A 151 12.69 15.81 18.44
CA ASP A 151 13.91 15.22 19.00
C ASP A 151 14.12 13.81 18.46
N GLU A 152 14.71 13.74 17.27
CA GLU A 152 15.01 12.48 16.58
C GLU A 152 15.92 11.58 17.42
N ALA A 153 16.90 12.13 18.12
CA ALA A 153 17.83 11.37 18.94
C ALA A 153 17.12 10.69 20.14
N ALA A 154 16.24 11.43 20.82
CA ALA A 154 15.42 10.85 21.88
C ALA A 154 14.45 9.80 21.33
N ALA A 155 13.81 10.07 20.19
CA ALA A 155 12.90 9.14 19.52
C ALA A 155 13.60 7.82 19.15
N LEU A 156 14.77 7.89 18.52
CA LEU A 156 15.60 6.73 18.18
C LEU A 156 15.95 5.92 19.43
N LYS A 157 16.35 6.58 20.52
CA LYS A 157 16.65 5.91 21.80
C LYS A 157 15.45 5.10 22.32
N TYR A 158 14.23 5.63 22.20
CA TYR A 158 13.01 4.90 22.57
C TYR A 158 12.72 3.72 21.63
N LEU A 159 12.85 3.93 20.31
CA LEU A 159 12.60 2.89 19.31
C LEU A 159 13.57 1.71 19.43
N LYS A 160 14.82 1.94 19.86
CA LYS A 160 15.81 0.88 20.10
C LYS A 160 15.37 -0.15 21.13
N LYS A 161 14.45 0.19 22.05
CA LYS A 161 13.85 -0.79 22.96
C LYS A 161 13.06 -1.87 22.22
N TYR A 162 12.40 -1.50 21.12
CA TYR A 162 11.57 -2.38 20.31
C TYR A 162 12.34 -3.00 19.14
N PHE A 163 13.39 -2.31 18.68
CA PHE A 163 14.24 -2.73 17.58
C PHE A 163 15.72 -2.81 17.98
N PRO A 164 16.08 -3.66 18.97
CA PRO A 164 17.41 -3.64 19.59
C PRO A 164 18.54 -4.01 18.63
N ARG A 165 18.25 -4.84 17.62
CA ARG A 165 19.20 -5.30 16.60
C ARG A 165 19.20 -4.45 15.34
N MET A 166 18.29 -3.49 15.21
CA MET A 166 18.23 -2.65 14.02
C MET A 166 19.38 -1.62 14.07
N PRO A 167 20.16 -1.45 12.99
CA PRO A 167 21.18 -0.41 12.95
C PRO A 167 20.59 1.00 13.04
N ASP A 168 21.33 1.92 13.64
CA ASP A 168 20.83 3.27 13.97
C ASP A 168 20.58 4.12 12.71
N ASP A 169 21.48 4.03 11.72
CA ASP A 169 21.37 4.72 10.43
C ASP A 169 20.18 4.21 9.60
N VAL A 170 19.88 2.91 9.64
CA VAL A 170 18.70 2.34 8.98
C VAL A 170 17.42 2.82 9.67
N MET A 171 17.43 2.91 11.01
CA MET A 171 16.29 3.43 11.76
C MET A 171 16.05 4.92 11.52
N ALA A 172 17.12 5.73 11.50
CA ALA A 172 17.04 7.16 11.20
C ALA A 172 16.48 7.40 9.79
N LEU A 173 16.98 6.66 8.79
CA LEU A 173 16.46 6.71 7.43
C LEU A 173 14.98 6.31 7.38
N ALA A 174 14.60 5.19 8.00
CA ALA A 174 13.22 4.75 8.05
C ALA A 174 12.29 5.80 8.68
N MET A 175 12.71 6.43 9.77
CA MET A 175 11.95 7.52 10.40
C MET A 175 11.79 8.70 9.45
N LYS A 176 12.88 9.18 8.84
CA LYS A 176 12.86 10.31 7.90
C LYS A 176 11.88 10.10 6.76
N GLU A 177 11.78 8.87 6.26
CA GLU A 177 10.94 8.52 5.10
C GLU A 177 9.48 8.22 5.47
N ILE A 178 9.17 7.91 6.74
CA ILE A 178 7.79 7.66 7.23
C ILE A 178 7.16 8.93 7.81
N LEU A 179 7.95 9.78 8.48
CA LEU A 179 7.45 10.96 9.21
C LEU A 179 6.57 11.91 8.37
N PRO A 180 6.83 12.14 7.07
CA PRO A 180 5.96 12.95 6.21
C PRO A 180 4.56 12.36 6.01
N ALA A 181 4.44 11.02 5.96
CA ALA A 181 3.15 10.34 5.80
C ALA A 181 2.33 10.29 7.11
N LEU A 182 2.95 10.58 8.26
CA LEU A 182 2.27 10.61 9.55
C LEU A 182 1.78 12.03 9.87
N SER A 183 0.64 12.15 10.55
CA SER A 183 0.18 13.43 11.10
C SER A 183 1.19 14.00 12.11
N ALA A 184 1.47 15.31 12.00
CA ALA A 184 2.46 16.02 12.81
C ALA A 184 2.09 16.04 14.30
N ASP A 185 0.81 16.27 14.59
CA ASP A 185 0.25 16.41 15.93
C ASP A 185 -0.84 15.37 16.21
N GLY A 186 -1.00 14.38 15.34
CA GLY A 186 -2.02 13.35 15.43
C GLY A 186 -3.42 13.80 14.99
N THR A 187 -3.59 15.05 14.55
CA THR A 187 -4.85 15.51 13.98
C THR A 187 -5.05 15.00 12.55
N MET A 188 -6.32 14.85 12.17
CA MET A 188 -6.72 14.58 10.80
C MET A 188 -7.35 15.84 10.19
N ASN A 189 -7.41 15.90 8.86
CA ASN A 189 -8.12 16.96 8.13
C ASN A 189 -9.10 16.35 7.11
N GLU A 190 -10.09 17.14 6.70
CA GLU A 190 -11.16 16.69 5.80
C GLU A 190 -10.63 16.25 4.43
N GLN A 191 -9.60 16.92 3.92
CA GLN A 191 -9.00 16.58 2.63
C GLN A 191 -8.33 15.21 2.65
N MET A 192 -7.56 14.91 3.70
CA MET A 192 -6.94 13.61 3.95
C MET A 192 -8.00 12.50 4.03
N MET A 193 -9.08 12.73 4.79
CA MET A 193 -10.16 11.76 4.91
C MET A 193 -10.89 11.56 3.59
N GLN A 194 -11.19 12.64 2.86
CA GLN A 194 -11.87 12.56 1.57
C GLN A 194 -11.01 11.80 0.56
N LYS A 195 -9.70 12.08 0.49
CA LYS A 195 -8.76 11.36 -0.37
C LYS A 195 -8.71 9.87 -0.06
N HIS A 196 -8.71 9.50 1.22
CA HIS A 196 -8.76 8.09 1.64
C HIS A 196 -10.07 7.41 1.20
N LEU A 197 -11.20 8.09 1.37
CA LEU A 197 -12.50 7.59 0.94
C LEU A 197 -12.58 7.43 -0.57
N ASP A 198 -12.13 8.43 -1.34
CA ASP A 198 -12.10 8.39 -2.79
C ASP A 198 -11.24 7.21 -3.29
N PHE A 199 -10.08 6.98 -2.67
CA PHE A 199 -9.26 5.80 -2.94
C PHE A 199 -10.02 4.47 -2.71
N LEU A 200 -10.75 4.33 -1.60
CA LEU A 200 -11.54 3.13 -1.33
C LEU A 200 -12.66 2.92 -2.36
N LYS A 201 -13.26 4.01 -2.85
CA LYS A 201 -14.28 3.96 -3.91
C LYS A 201 -13.66 3.58 -5.26
N ASP A 202 -12.57 4.23 -5.63
CA ASP A 202 -11.90 4.02 -6.92
C ASP A 202 -11.30 2.62 -7.03
N THR A 203 -10.84 2.06 -5.91
CA THR A 203 -10.39 0.66 -5.80
C THR A 203 -11.52 -0.34 -5.58
N LYS A 204 -12.79 0.11 -5.63
CA LYS A 204 -14.01 -0.71 -5.48
C LYS A 204 -14.09 -1.50 -4.17
N GLN A 205 -13.46 -1.02 -3.11
CA GLN A 205 -13.56 -1.62 -1.79
C GLN A 205 -14.89 -1.28 -1.11
N VAL A 206 -15.53 -0.19 -1.55
CA VAL A 206 -16.86 0.24 -1.11
C VAL A 206 -17.68 0.75 -2.30
N ASP A 207 -18.99 0.50 -2.27
CA ASP A 207 -19.91 0.97 -3.33
C ASP A 207 -20.18 2.48 -3.25
N SER A 208 -20.05 3.05 -2.05
CA SER A 208 -20.23 4.47 -1.78
C SER A 208 -19.43 4.88 -0.56
N THR A 209 -19.11 6.16 -0.48
CA THR A 209 -18.35 6.75 0.62
C THR A 209 -19.19 7.83 1.30
N PRO A 210 -19.21 7.87 2.65
CA PRO A 210 -19.79 9.01 3.36
C PRO A 210 -18.95 10.28 3.15
N SER A 211 -19.39 11.41 3.68
CA SER A 211 -18.62 12.66 3.60
C SER A 211 -17.34 12.59 4.44
N GLY A 212 -16.23 13.11 3.91
CA GLY A 212 -14.97 13.26 4.65
C GLY A 212 -14.98 14.35 5.75
N LYS A 213 -16.12 15.01 6.01
CA LYS A 213 -16.24 16.06 7.02
C LYS A 213 -15.99 15.57 8.44
N GLU A 214 -15.43 16.45 9.29
CA GLU A 214 -15.27 16.16 10.72
C GLU A 214 -16.64 15.92 11.37
N GLY A 215 -16.74 14.90 12.24
CA GLY A 215 -17.98 14.51 12.92
C GLY A 215 -18.79 13.42 12.22
N VAL A 216 -18.43 13.03 10.99
CA VAL A 216 -19.08 11.91 10.27
C VAL A 216 -18.41 10.59 10.62
N LEU A 217 -17.15 10.41 10.21
CA LEU A 217 -16.36 9.20 10.47
C LEU A 217 -15.23 9.40 11.48
N TRP A 218 -14.87 10.65 11.76
CA TRP A 218 -13.67 11.00 12.52
C TRP A 218 -13.85 12.32 13.26
N THR A 219 -13.04 12.57 14.30
CA THR A 219 -13.05 13.85 15.03
C THR A 219 -11.72 14.15 15.72
N ASN A 220 -11.34 15.43 15.72
CA ASN A 220 -10.22 15.99 16.49
C ASN A 220 -10.66 16.49 17.88
N ALA A 221 -11.94 16.37 18.27
CA ALA A 221 -12.47 16.88 19.55
C ALA A 221 -11.73 16.32 20.79
N TYR A 222 -11.17 15.13 20.68
CA TYR A 222 -10.39 14.49 21.75
C TYR A 222 -8.91 14.90 21.77
N ILE A 223 -8.43 15.58 20.72
CA ILE A 223 -7.05 16.07 20.63
C ILE A 223 -6.96 17.54 21.03
N LYS A 224 -7.97 18.34 20.66
CA LYS A 224 -8.10 19.78 21.01
C LYS A 224 -8.35 19.98 22.52
#